data_AF-A0A9N9T3K5-F1
#
_entry.id   AF-A0A9N9T3K5-F1
#
_cell.length_a   1.000
_cell.length_b   1.000
_cell.length_c   1.000
_cell.angle_alpha   90.00
_cell.angle_beta   90.00
_cell.angle_gamma   90.00
#
_symmetry.space_group_name_H-M   'P 1'
#
loop_
_entity.id
_entity.type
_entity.pdbx_description
1 polymer ?
#
loop_
_entity_poly.entity_id
_entity_poly.type
_entity_poly.pdbx_seq_one_letter_code
_entity_poly.pdbx_strand_id
1 'polypeptide(L)'
;MQELFEDTAQSPTKINNPYGPEITNEEVTMAIKRIKDGKLPGPDEVHGEILNLLESHEITALTKLFNNIYYETCYLPKDWLLSIFIPLPKKANARKCEEH
;
A
#
# COMPACT_ATOMS: atom_id res chain seq x y z
N MET A 1 -26.44 -21.10 0.97
CA MET A 1 -26.19 -20.18 2.11
C MET A 1 -24.93 -20.57 2.89
N GLN A 2 -24.54 -21.86 2.95
CA GLN A 2 -23.27 -22.30 3.54
C GLN A 2 -22.03 -22.06 2.65
N GLU A 3 -22.18 -22.02 1.32
CA GLU A 3 -21.06 -21.74 0.39
C GLU A 3 -20.52 -20.30 0.46
N LEU A 4 -21.23 -19.37 1.10
CA LEU A 4 -20.80 -17.96 1.20
C LEU A 4 -19.70 -17.73 2.24
N PHE A 5 -19.44 -18.74 3.09
CA PHE A 5 -18.45 -18.70 4.17
C PHE A 5 -17.31 -19.70 3.98
N GLU A 6 -17.20 -20.34 2.81
CA GLU A 6 -16.06 -21.17 2.49
C GLU A 6 -14.86 -20.25 2.20
N ASP A 7 -14.07 -20.02 3.24
CA ASP A 7 -12.75 -19.40 3.13
C ASP A 7 -11.85 -20.32 2.30
N THR A 8 -11.65 -19.96 1.04
CA THR A 8 -10.75 -20.67 0.11
C THR A 8 -9.28 -20.36 0.36
N ALA A 9 -8.96 -19.62 1.43
CA ALA A 9 -7.59 -19.46 1.88
C ALA A 9 -6.94 -20.84 2.11
N GLN A 10 -5.81 -21.05 1.45
CA GLN A 10 -4.95 -22.20 1.69
C GLN A 10 -4.71 -22.34 3.19
N SER A 11 -4.77 -23.58 3.70
CA SER A 11 -4.43 -23.92 5.08
C SER A 11 -3.17 -23.15 5.48
N PRO A 12 -3.13 -22.47 6.64
CA PRO A 12 -2.01 -21.63 7.00
C PRO A 12 -0.75 -22.47 6.90
N THR A 13 0.11 -22.10 5.95
CA THR A 13 1.44 -22.69 5.82
C THR A 13 2.07 -22.59 7.20
N LYS A 14 2.64 -23.68 7.73
CA LYS A 14 3.33 -23.62 9.02
C LYS A 14 4.42 -22.54 8.90
N ILE A 15 4.15 -21.36 9.45
CA ILE A 15 5.05 -20.22 9.34
C ILE A 15 6.17 -20.49 10.34
N ASN A 16 7.30 -20.99 9.85
CA ASN A 16 8.49 -21.24 10.67
C ASN A 16 9.27 -19.94 10.97
N ASN A 17 8.75 -18.79 10.53
CA ASN A 17 9.33 -17.46 10.68
C ASN A 17 8.35 -16.57 11.47
N PRO A 18 8.73 -15.93 12.59
CA PRO A 18 7.86 -14.97 13.28
C PRO A 18 7.41 -13.80 12.40
N TYR A 19 8.08 -13.53 11.28
CA TYR A 19 7.81 -12.40 10.40
C TYR A 19 6.96 -12.74 9.15
N GLY A 20 6.77 -14.03 8.81
CA GLY A 20 6.08 -14.42 7.57
C GLY A 20 7.00 -14.69 6.37
N PRO A 21 6.44 -14.97 5.18
CA PRO A 21 7.19 -15.25 3.95
C PRO A 21 7.67 -13.98 3.23
N GLU A 22 8.87 -14.01 2.65
CA GLU A 22 9.45 -12.86 1.92
C GLU A 22 8.51 -12.28 0.86
N ILE A 23 8.53 -10.94 0.71
CA ILE A 23 7.79 -10.23 -0.32
C ILE A 23 8.43 -10.55 -1.68
N THR A 24 7.60 -10.94 -2.64
CA THR A 24 8.01 -11.31 -3.99
C THR A 24 7.90 -10.16 -4.99
N ASN A 25 8.63 -10.24 -6.11
CA ASN A 25 8.52 -9.26 -7.19
C ASN A 25 7.12 -9.24 -7.81
N GLU A 26 6.46 -10.40 -7.88
CA GLU A 26 5.11 -10.55 -8.39
C GLU A 26 4.10 -9.81 -7.51
N GLU A 27 4.23 -9.89 -6.18
CA GLU A 27 3.39 -9.14 -5.25
C GLU A 27 3.58 -7.64 -5.40
N VAL A 28 4.81 -7.15 -5.50
CA VAL A 28 5.10 -5.73 -5.73
C VAL A 28 4.52 -5.26 -7.06
N THR A 29 4.69 -6.06 -8.12
CA THR A 29 4.13 -5.76 -9.44
C THR A 29 2.60 -5.70 -9.41
N MET A 30 1.96 -6.65 -8.73
CA MET A 30 0.50 -6.66 -8.56
C MET A 30 0.01 -5.47 -7.73
N ALA A 31 0.75 -5.08 -6.68
CA ALA A 31 0.42 -3.93 -5.85
C ALA A 31 0.45 -2.63 -6.68
N ILE A 32 1.49 -2.43 -7.49
CA ILE A 32 1.61 -1.28 -8.39
C ILE A 32 0.45 -1.24 -9.38
N LYS A 33 0.13 -2.36 -10.03
CA LYS A 33 -1.01 -2.45 -10.97
C LYS A 33 -2.38 -2.16 -10.34
N ARG A 34 -2.51 -2.26 -9.01
CA ARG A 34 -3.75 -1.96 -8.28
C ARG A 34 -3.88 -0.49 -7.88
N ILE A 35 -2.82 0.32 -8.08
CA ILE A 35 -2.86 1.76 -7.81
C ILE A 35 -3.89 2.39 -8.74
N LYS A 36 -4.71 3.29 -8.18
CA LYS A 36 -5.75 4.00 -8.94
C LYS A 36 -5.17 5.27 -9.55
N ASP A 37 -5.47 5.47 -10.81
CA ASP A 37 -5.13 6.68 -11.55
C ASP A 37 -6.02 7.87 -11.12
N GLY A 38 -5.57 9.09 -11.43
CA GLY A 38 -6.28 10.34 -11.18
C GLY A 38 -6.37 10.72 -9.70
N LYS A 39 -5.46 10.20 -8.87
CA LYS A 39 -5.34 10.60 -7.46
C LYS A 39 -4.41 11.80 -7.32
N LEU A 40 -4.76 12.68 -6.39
CA LEU A 40 -3.91 13.82 -6.05
C LEU A 40 -2.56 13.30 -5.54
N PRO A 41 -1.44 13.91 -5.96
CA PRO A 41 -0.13 13.54 -5.44
C PRO A 41 -0.01 13.90 -3.96
N GLY A 42 1.00 13.31 -3.31
CA GLY A 42 1.37 13.70 -1.96
C GLY A 42 2.01 15.10 -1.91
N PRO A 43 2.49 15.52 -0.72
CA PRO A 43 3.25 16.76 -0.55
C PRO A 43 4.57 16.81 -1.36
N ASP A 44 5.02 15.65 -1.85
CA ASP A 44 6.18 15.48 -2.73
C ASP A 44 5.87 15.77 -4.20
N GLU A 45 4.60 16.04 -4.54
CA GLU A 45 4.12 16.29 -5.89
C GLU A 45 4.29 15.10 -6.86
N VAL A 46 4.58 13.91 -6.34
CA VAL A 46 4.76 12.68 -7.12
C VAL A 46 3.43 11.97 -7.30
N HIS A 47 3.05 11.72 -8.55
CA HIS A 47 1.84 10.98 -8.88
C HIS A 47 2.10 9.48 -8.78
N GLY A 48 1.18 8.75 -8.15
CA GLY A 48 1.31 7.28 -7.98
C GLY A 48 1.39 6.53 -9.31
N GLU A 49 0.87 7.10 -10.39
CA GLU A 49 0.91 6.57 -11.77
C GLU A 49 2.34 6.39 -12.30
N ILE A 50 3.31 7.15 -11.79
CA ILE A 50 4.72 7.02 -12.16
C ILE A 50 5.24 5.61 -11.85
N LEU A 51 4.67 4.94 -10.83
CA LEU A 51 5.04 3.57 -10.47
C LEU A 51 4.69 2.57 -11.58
N ASN A 52 3.72 2.87 -12.45
CA ASN A 52 3.38 2.03 -13.60
C ASN A 52 4.45 2.04 -14.70
N LEU A 53 5.39 3.00 -14.66
CA LEU A 53 6.49 3.12 -15.63
C LEU A 53 7.72 2.31 -15.20
N LEU A 54 7.72 1.72 -14.00
CA LEU A 54 8.86 0.97 -13.49
C LEU A 54 9.04 -0.35 -14.26
N GLU A 55 10.30 -0.69 -14.54
CA GLU A 55 10.67 -1.95 -15.18
C GLU A 55 11.18 -2.95 -14.13
N SER A 56 11.52 -4.16 -14.60
CA SER A 56 11.90 -5.29 -13.75
C SER A 56 13.06 -4.97 -12.79
N HIS A 57 13.98 -4.09 -13.19
CA HIS A 57 15.12 -3.71 -12.36
C HIS A 57 14.68 -2.90 -11.14
N GLU A 58 13.84 -1.88 -11.36
CA GLU A 58 13.30 -1.02 -10.31
C GLU A 58 12.35 -1.80 -9.39
N ILE A 59 11.53 -2.69 -9.95
CA ILE A 59 10.70 -3.61 -9.15
C ILE A 59 11.58 -4.45 -8.22
N THR A 60 12.67 -5.01 -8.74
CA THR A 60 13.60 -5.80 -7.93
C THR A 60 14.24 -4.95 -6.82
N ALA A 61 14.57 -3.69 -7.10
CA ALA A 61 15.10 -2.78 -6.10
C ALA A 61 14.08 -2.46 -5.00
N LEU A 62 12.82 -2.21 -5.37
CA LEU A 62 11.72 -1.98 -4.42
C LEU A 62 11.45 -3.19 -3.54
N THR A 63 11.39 -4.40 -4.12
CA THR A 63 11.20 -5.64 -3.37
C THR A 63 12.30 -5.84 -2.34
N LYS A 64 13.57 -5.61 -2.72
CA LYS A 64 14.70 -5.66 -1.77
C LYS A 64 14.57 -4.62 -0.66
N LEU A 65 14.17 -3.40 -0.99
CA LEU A 65 13.94 -2.35 0.00
C LEU A 65 12.87 -2.76 1.01
N PHE A 66 11.71 -3.24 0.54
CA PHE A 66 10.63 -3.66 1.43
C PHE A 66 11.02 -4.85 2.29
N ASN A 67 11.71 -5.85 1.74
CA ASN A 67 12.20 -6.98 2.52
C ASN A 67 13.26 -6.54 3.55
N ASN A 68 14.14 -5.60 3.23
CA ASN A 68 15.09 -5.06 4.21
C ASN A 68 14.37 -4.32 5.36
N ILE A 69 13.39 -3.47 5.03
CA ILE A 69 12.59 -2.76 6.04
C ILE A 69 11.83 -3.74 6.94
N TYR A 70 11.21 -4.76 6.35
CA TYR A 70 10.28 -5.65 7.05
C TYR A 70 10.97 -6.83 7.78
N TYR A 71 12.01 -7.43 7.17
CA TYR A 71 12.68 -8.62 7.72
C TYR A 71 14.02 -8.31 8.41
N GLU A 72 14.83 -7.39 7.86
CA GLU A 72 16.20 -7.18 8.32
C GLU A 72 16.29 -6.14 9.43
N THR A 73 15.70 -4.96 9.21
CA THR A 73 15.90 -3.79 10.09
C THR A 73 14.73 -3.54 11.02
N CYS A 74 13.52 -3.95 10.64
CA CYS A 74 12.27 -3.58 11.32
C CYS A 74 12.14 -2.05 11.54
N TYR A 75 12.79 -1.25 10.69
CA TYR A 75 12.85 0.20 10.83
C TYR A 75 12.00 0.88 9.76
N LEU A 76 10.88 1.45 10.18
CA LEU A 76 10.04 2.27 9.32
C LEU A 76 10.58 3.70 9.29
N PRO A 77 10.66 4.34 8.10
CA PRO A 77 10.94 5.76 8.02
C PRO A 77 9.96 6.58 8.87
N LYS A 78 10.46 7.56 9.63
CA LYS A 78 9.63 8.38 10.50
C LYS A 78 8.50 9.08 9.74
N ASP A 79 8.76 9.48 8.50
CA ASP A 79 7.78 10.16 7.65
C ASP A 79 6.59 9.27 7.29
N TRP A 80 6.77 7.93 7.24
CA TRP A 80 5.66 6.99 7.02
C TRP A 80 4.72 6.90 8.23
N LEU A 81 5.17 7.33 9.41
CA LEU A 81 4.37 7.36 10.63
C LEU A 81 3.56 8.68 10.77
N LEU A 82 3.75 9.62 9.84
CA LEU A 82 3.07 10.91 9.82
C LEU A 82 1.95 10.91 8.77
N SER A 83 0.85 11.61 9.06
CA SER A 83 -0.26 11.78 8.13
C SER A 83 -0.67 13.24 8.05
N ILE A 84 -0.84 13.74 6.83
CA ILE A 84 -1.29 15.11 6.56
C ILE A 84 -2.75 15.04 6.14
N PHE A 85 -3.60 15.78 6.86
CA PHE A 85 -5.04 15.82 6.62
C PHE A 85 -5.44 17.16 6.01
N ILE A 86 -6.03 17.11 4.81
CA ILE A 86 -6.66 18.27 4.16
C ILE A 86 -8.17 18.06 4.25
N PRO A 87 -8.90 18.80 5.12
CA PRO A 87 -10.35 18.65 5.22
C PRO A 87 -11.01 19.18 3.96
N LEU A 88 -11.76 18.31 3.27
CA LEU A 88 -12.59 18.67 2.12
C LEU A 88 -14.07 18.68 2.53
N PRO A 89 -14.79 19.80 2.35
CA PRO A 89 -16.22 19.84 2.65
C PRO A 89 -17.00 18.99 1.65
N LYS A 90 -17.92 18.14 2.14
CA LYS A 90 -18.77 17.30 1.28
C LYS A 90 -19.71 18.12 0.39
N LYS A 91 -20.21 19.25 0.92
CA LYS A 91 -20.97 20.26 0.17
C LYS A 91 -20.11 21.48 -0.07
N ALA A 92 -20.12 21.99 -1.31
CA ALA A 92 -19.28 23.12 -1.75
C ALA A 92 -19.40 24.38 -0.88
N ASN A 93 -20.54 24.59 -0.21
CA ASN A 93 -20.82 25.79 0.59
C ASN A 93 -21.02 25.51 2.09
N ALA A 94 -20.66 24.31 2.57
CA ALA A 94 -20.76 24.01 4.00
C ALA A 94 -19.78 24.90 4.78
N ARG A 95 -20.33 25.76 5.64
CA ARG A 95 -19.56 26.64 6.55
C ARG A 95 -19.59 26.15 7.99
N LYS A 96 -20.52 25.25 8.33
CA LYS A 96 -20.62 24.60 9.63
C LYS A 96 -20.56 23.10 9.49
N CYS A 97 -20.14 22.43 10.56
CA CYS A 97 -20.08 20.97 10.57
C CYS A 97 -21.45 20.38 10.27
N GLU A 98 -22.56 20.92 10.78
CA GLU A 98 -23.91 20.36 10.57
C GLU A 98 -24.42 20.43 9.10
N GLU A 99 -23.75 21.18 8.23
CA GLU A 99 -24.17 21.41 6.83
C GLU A 99 -23.63 20.32 5.87
N HIS A 100 -23.63 19.05 6.29
CA HIS A 100 -23.14 17.88 5.52
C HIS A 100 -23.85 17.70 4.18
#